data_AF-A0A7R9HQX3-F1
#
_entry.id   AF-A0A7R9HQX3-F1
#
_cell.length_a   1.000
_cell.length_b   1.000
_cell.length_c   1.000
_cell.angle_alpha   90.00
_cell.angle_beta   90.00
_cell.angle_gamma   90.00
#
_symmetry.space_group_name_H-M   'P 1'
#
loop_
_entity.id
_entity.type
_entity.pdbx_description
1 polymer ?
#
loop_
_entity_poly.entity_id
_entity_poly.type
_entity_poly.pdbx_seq_one_letter_code
_entity_poly.pdbx_strand_id
1 'polypeptide(L)'
;MTPGRLDRTCTLWFRASMLFHGTIQILARVQGVSPEMDATGSVAAVESALDRLNKQRGELEELWAARKLKLDLCLRLRLFERDALEVSSRLELWSEELQHTELSRDTLQAEQLLRLHNESVTHMQSTTFQVLQQGQELAQVFETSGLSLMADSQYSAQTRVQVLLEFLHEREMDLEDLAEMKRVKLEQCVQLCQFQNDANQVISWIRNGEAMLMASFAIPICLQDAEQLKKEHEQFQVAIEKTHTSAVQVKHRAEALISANHYDPQSIRDIAEEVTKRWQQLVTCAEERHKLVTASLNFYKTAEQVCSVLDSLEREYKRDEDWCGSSNEKVGGTAPCDKATMVSQLINKHQEQKEAFLKACTLARRTAETFLKYTSRSLQYYSYQGEAGTRNADNRVKNILEKLLSQENKVLEHWTQRKKRLDQCQQFVLFERSAKQAIEWIHDTGELYLSTHTTVGQNKEETETLLSEHNEFKGTAKETRERVKLLIQLADSLVEKGHAHASAIKQWVAAVDNRYKDFSSRMDKYR
;
A
#
# COMPACT_ATOMS: atom_id res chain seq x y z
N MET A 1 75.80 -10.29 -25.69
CA MET A 1 77.13 -10.09 -25.07
C MET A 1 77.91 -11.38 -25.17
N THR A 2 79.10 -11.36 -25.77
CA THR A 2 79.95 -12.54 -25.93
C THR A 2 80.58 -12.96 -24.58
N PRO A 3 80.70 -14.26 -24.25
CA PRO A 3 81.10 -14.72 -22.92
C PRO A 3 82.58 -14.46 -22.56
N GLY A 4 83.40 -13.97 -23.50
CA GLY A 4 84.86 -13.95 -23.39
C GLY A 4 85.48 -12.76 -22.62
N ARG A 5 84.71 -11.78 -22.14
CA ARG A 5 85.27 -10.61 -21.40
C ARG A 5 85.25 -10.72 -19.88
N LEU A 6 84.42 -11.58 -19.29
CA LEU A 6 84.42 -11.86 -17.85
C LEU A 6 85.64 -12.70 -17.43
N ASP A 7 86.18 -13.50 -18.35
CA ASP A 7 87.29 -14.43 -18.09
C ASP A 7 88.65 -13.72 -17.92
N ARG A 8 88.84 -12.57 -18.59
CA ARG A 8 90.08 -11.78 -18.52
C ARG A 8 90.24 -10.98 -17.22
N THR A 9 89.13 -10.59 -16.58
CA THR A 9 89.15 -9.88 -15.30
C THR A 9 89.34 -10.82 -14.12
N CYS A 10 88.75 -12.02 -14.14
CA CYS A 10 89.04 -13.07 -13.17
C CYS A 10 90.52 -13.47 -13.20
N THR A 11 91.11 -13.63 -14.39
CA THR A 11 92.54 -13.98 -14.53
C THR A 11 93.50 -12.87 -14.07
N LEU A 12 93.15 -11.59 -14.21
CA LEU A 12 93.92 -10.47 -13.66
C LEU A 12 93.85 -10.42 -12.13
N TRP A 13 92.68 -10.67 -11.54
CA TRP A 13 92.51 -10.75 -10.09
C TRP A 13 93.19 -11.99 -9.48
N PHE A 14 93.13 -13.14 -10.17
CA PHE A 14 93.84 -14.35 -9.77
C PHE A 14 95.36 -14.17 -9.82
N ARG A 15 95.87 -13.44 -10.83
CA ARG A 15 97.29 -13.05 -10.91
C ARG A 15 97.68 -12.05 -9.82
N ALA A 16 96.82 -11.10 -9.47
CA ALA A 16 97.04 -10.17 -8.36
C ALA A 16 97.02 -10.88 -6.99
N SER A 17 96.14 -11.88 -6.81
CA SER A 17 96.08 -12.72 -5.61
C SER A 17 97.28 -13.68 -5.49
N MET A 18 97.81 -14.21 -6.61
CA MET A 18 99.08 -14.94 -6.60
C MET A 18 100.28 -14.04 -6.25
N LEU A 19 100.29 -12.78 -6.71
CA LEU A 19 101.30 -11.80 -6.28
C LEU A 19 101.20 -11.49 -4.78
N PHE A 20 100.00 -11.54 -4.18
CA PHE A 20 99.76 -11.38 -2.75
C PHE A 20 100.31 -12.55 -1.91
N HIS A 21 100.16 -13.79 -2.37
CA HIS A 21 100.82 -14.94 -1.72
C HIS A 21 102.35 -14.84 -1.80
N GLY A 22 102.87 -14.32 -2.92
CA GLY A 22 104.30 -14.03 -3.10
C GLY A 22 104.84 -12.93 -2.18
N THR A 23 104.08 -11.84 -1.98
CA THR A 23 104.50 -10.74 -1.08
C THR A 23 104.39 -11.10 0.40
N ILE A 24 103.40 -11.92 0.81
CA ILE A 24 103.34 -12.48 2.18
C ILE A 24 104.52 -13.42 2.44
N GLN A 25 104.92 -14.25 1.47
CA GLN A 25 106.11 -15.11 1.60
C GLN A 25 107.42 -14.31 1.70
N ILE A 26 107.50 -13.14 1.07
CA ILE A 26 108.65 -12.23 1.18
C ILE A 26 108.66 -11.53 2.54
N LEU A 27 107.50 -11.04 3.03
CA LEU A 27 107.35 -10.47 4.38
C LEU A 27 107.72 -11.47 5.48
N ALA A 28 107.30 -12.73 5.35
CA ALA A 28 107.66 -13.80 6.29
C ALA A 28 109.17 -14.13 6.27
N ARG A 29 109.87 -13.91 5.14
CA ARG A 29 111.33 -14.06 5.03
C ARG A 29 112.11 -12.86 5.58
N VAL A 30 111.53 -11.66 5.54
CA VAL A 30 112.16 -10.43 6.07
C VAL A 30 111.99 -10.31 7.59
N GLN A 31 110.91 -10.83 8.17
CA GLN A 31 110.69 -10.85 9.64
C GLN A 31 111.72 -11.68 10.44
N GLY A 32 112.60 -12.44 9.78
CA GLY A 32 113.67 -13.21 10.42
C GLY A 32 115.04 -12.52 10.48
N VAL A 33 115.18 -11.26 10.04
CA VAL A 33 116.47 -10.56 9.96
C VAL A 33 116.64 -9.61 11.17
N SER A 34 117.68 -9.85 11.98
CA SER A 34 118.09 -9.00 13.11
C SER A 34 118.58 -7.62 12.62
N PRO A 35 118.30 -6.51 13.35
CA PRO A 35 118.69 -5.15 12.97
C PRO A 35 120.20 -4.91 12.81
N GLU A 36 121.06 -5.88 13.16
CA GLU A 36 122.52 -5.78 13.03
C GLU A 36 123.06 -6.23 11.66
N MET A 37 122.23 -6.72 10.73
CA MET A 37 122.67 -7.29 9.44
C MET A 37 122.34 -6.46 8.18
N ASP A 38 121.89 -5.21 8.29
CA ASP A 38 121.60 -4.37 7.10
C ASP A 38 122.57 -3.18 6.98
N ALA A 39 123.83 -3.45 6.61
CA ALA A 39 124.86 -2.44 6.38
C ALA A 39 124.69 -1.64 5.06
N THR A 40 123.64 -1.94 4.27
CA THR A 40 123.46 -1.39 2.90
C THR A 40 122.16 -0.60 2.71
N GLY A 41 121.31 -0.47 3.76
CA GLY A 41 120.00 0.20 3.66
C GLY A 41 119.00 -0.52 2.75
N SER A 42 119.26 -1.80 2.45
CA SER A 42 118.56 -2.56 1.43
C SER A 42 117.18 -3.04 1.90
N VAL A 43 117.03 -3.37 3.18
CA VAL A 43 115.75 -3.80 3.78
C VAL A 43 114.81 -2.59 3.91
N ALA A 44 115.31 -1.44 4.39
CA ALA A 44 114.51 -0.20 4.49
C ALA A 44 114.01 0.30 3.11
N ALA A 45 114.83 0.15 2.05
CA ALA A 45 114.43 0.48 0.69
C ALA A 45 113.34 -0.47 0.15
N VAL A 46 113.42 -1.76 0.47
CA VAL A 46 112.42 -2.78 0.12
C VAL A 46 111.12 -2.57 0.89
N GLU A 47 111.17 -2.28 2.20
CA GLU A 47 109.99 -1.95 3.02
C GLU A 47 109.27 -0.69 2.50
N SER A 48 110.03 0.37 2.20
CA SER A 48 109.48 1.59 1.61
C SER A 48 108.88 1.36 0.20
N ALA A 49 109.46 0.45 -0.59
CA ALA A 49 108.90 0.05 -1.88
C ALA A 49 107.61 -0.78 -1.73
N LEU A 50 107.54 -1.67 -0.73
CA LEU A 50 106.35 -2.44 -0.37
C LEU A 50 105.21 -1.53 0.11
N ASP A 51 105.51 -0.53 0.94
CA ASP A 51 104.53 0.45 1.40
C ASP A 51 103.99 1.31 0.24
N ARG A 52 104.87 1.77 -0.65
CA ARG A 52 104.48 2.45 -1.91
C ARG A 52 103.59 1.56 -2.79
N LEU A 53 103.93 0.28 -2.97
CA LEU A 53 103.13 -0.66 -3.77
C LEU A 53 101.77 -0.95 -3.13
N ASN A 54 101.70 -1.08 -1.80
CA ASN A 54 100.44 -1.25 -1.08
C ASN A 54 99.55 -0.02 -1.21
N LYS A 55 100.13 1.19 -1.13
CA LYS A 55 99.41 2.44 -1.35
C LYS A 55 98.90 2.56 -2.79
N GLN A 56 99.74 2.30 -3.78
CA GLN A 56 99.35 2.28 -5.21
C GLN A 56 98.29 1.21 -5.50
N ARG A 57 98.33 0.06 -4.81
CA ARG A 57 97.29 -0.98 -4.91
C ARG A 57 95.97 -0.47 -4.34
N GLY A 58 95.98 0.16 -3.16
CA GLY A 58 94.78 0.76 -2.58
C GLY A 58 94.16 1.81 -3.50
N GLU A 59 94.98 2.71 -4.04
CA GLU A 59 94.56 3.70 -5.04
C GLU A 59 93.98 3.03 -6.30
N LEU A 60 94.59 1.95 -6.81
CA LEU A 60 94.09 1.21 -7.96
C LEU A 60 92.76 0.47 -7.66
N GLU A 61 92.61 -0.09 -6.48
CA GLU A 61 91.38 -0.74 -6.01
C GLU A 61 90.22 0.27 -5.92
N GLU A 62 90.47 1.46 -5.39
CA GLU A 62 89.50 2.57 -5.36
C GLU A 62 89.13 3.03 -6.77
N LEU A 63 90.13 3.25 -7.65
CA LEU A 63 89.88 3.62 -9.05
C LEU A 63 89.11 2.53 -9.80
N TRP A 64 89.41 1.25 -9.55
CA TRP A 64 88.70 0.12 -10.14
C TRP A 64 87.26 0.03 -9.62
N ALA A 65 87.04 0.19 -8.32
CA ALA A 65 85.72 0.22 -7.71
C ALA A 65 84.86 1.36 -8.27
N ALA A 66 85.42 2.57 -8.38
CA ALA A 66 84.77 3.72 -8.99
C ALA A 66 84.46 3.49 -10.48
N ARG A 67 85.40 2.91 -11.24
CA ARG A 67 85.20 2.56 -12.66
C ARG A 67 84.10 1.51 -12.83
N LYS A 68 84.10 0.47 -11.99
CA LYS A 68 83.09 -0.59 -12.00
C LYS A 68 81.71 -0.03 -11.67
N LEU A 69 81.59 0.77 -10.62
CA LEU A 69 80.34 1.43 -10.24
C LEU A 69 79.83 2.35 -11.36
N LYS A 70 80.71 3.15 -11.97
CA LYS A 70 80.35 4.01 -13.11
C LYS A 70 79.81 3.22 -14.30
N LEU A 71 80.43 2.09 -14.65
CA LEU A 71 79.96 1.22 -15.74
C LEU A 71 78.62 0.55 -15.41
N ASP A 72 78.43 0.12 -14.15
CA ASP A 72 77.17 -0.46 -13.68
C ASP A 72 76.04 0.57 -13.75
N LEU A 73 76.27 1.80 -13.27
CA LEU A 73 75.31 2.90 -13.36
C LEU A 73 75.02 3.31 -14.81
N CYS A 74 76.02 3.32 -15.69
CA CYS A 74 75.77 3.52 -17.12
C CYS A 74 74.84 2.45 -17.70
N LEU A 75 75.04 1.18 -17.34
CA LEU A 75 74.21 0.09 -17.82
C LEU A 75 72.78 0.20 -17.27
N ARG A 76 72.63 0.41 -15.95
CA ARG A 76 71.32 0.60 -15.30
C ARG A 76 70.56 1.78 -15.88
N LEU A 77 71.25 2.90 -16.16
CA LEU A 77 70.65 4.05 -16.84
C LEU A 77 70.09 3.66 -18.20
N ARG A 78 70.85 2.96 -19.04
CA ARG A 78 70.39 2.55 -20.38
C ARG A 78 69.24 1.54 -20.33
N LEU A 79 69.22 0.66 -19.33
CA LEU A 79 68.11 -0.27 -19.10
C LEU A 79 66.86 0.49 -18.66
N PHE A 80 66.98 1.40 -17.69
CA PHE A 80 65.88 2.23 -17.25
C PHE A 80 65.33 3.10 -18.38
N GLU A 81 66.17 3.74 -19.19
CA GLU A 81 65.71 4.53 -20.35
C GLU A 81 64.91 3.67 -21.35
N ARG A 82 65.36 2.44 -21.61
CA ARG A 82 64.63 1.50 -22.48
C ARG A 82 63.28 1.15 -21.87
N ASP A 83 63.25 0.77 -20.61
CA ASP A 83 62.05 0.29 -19.91
C ASP A 83 61.04 1.43 -19.72
N ALA A 84 61.52 2.65 -19.47
CA ALA A 84 60.70 3.87 -19.42
C ALA A 84 60.04 4.17 -20.76
N LEU A 85 60.76 4.04 -21.88
CA LEU A 85 60.19 4.23 -23.21
C LEU A 85 59.17 3.13 -23.54
N GLU A 86 59.44 1.88 -23.18
CA GLU A 86 58.51 0.77 -23.39
C GLU A 86 57.21 0.95 -22.60
N VAL A 87 57.32 1.29 -21.31
CA VAL A 87 56.13 1.59 -20.49
C VAL A 87 55.39 2.82 -21.00
N SER A 88 56.08 3.88 -21.43
CA SER A 88 55.44 5.04 -22.03
C SER A 88 54.58 4.66 -23.24
N SER A 89 55.09 3.84 -24.16
CA SER A 89 54.31 3.38 -25.30
C SER A 89 53.11 2.50 -24.89
N ARG A 90 53.26 1.70 -23.83
CA ARG A 90 52.14 0.89 -23.28
C ARG A 90 51.08 1.76 -22.61
N LEU A 91 51.47 2.80 -21.87
CA LEU A 91 50.55 3.77 -21.26
C LEU A 91 49.70 4.47 -22.33
N GLU A 92 50.29 4.83 -23.48
CA GLU A 92 49.55 5.41 -24.61
C GLU A 92 48.50 4.44 -25.17
N LEU A 93 48.88 3.17 -25.41
CA LEU A 93 47.96 2.14 -25.88
C LEU A 93 46.81 1.90 -24.88
N TRP A 94 47.13 1.79 -23.59
CA TRP A 94 46.13 1.63 -22.55
C TRP A 94 45.20 2.83 -22.43
N SER A 95 45.71 4.05 -22.62
CA SER A 95 44.88 5.25 -22.67
C SER A 95 43.84 5.16 -23.79
N GLU A 96 44.23 4.72 -24.99
CA GLU A 96 43.29 4.50 -26.11
C GLU A 96 42.24 3.42 -25.77
N GLU A 97 42.67 2.29 -25.20
CA GLU A 97 41.77 1.20 -24.79
C GLU A 97 40.77 1.62 -23.70
N LEU A 98 41.19 2.48 -22.76
CA LEU A 98 40.34 2.99 -21.69
C LEU A 98 39.30 4.00 -22.20
N GLN A 99 39.61 4.77 -23.23
CA GLN A 99 38.65 5.70 -23.85
C GLN A 99 37.50 4.95 -24.54
N HIS A 100 37.74 3.74 -25.04
CA HIS A 100 36.71 2.88 -25.58
C HIS A 100 35.98 2.10 -24.48
N THR A 101 34.68 2.37 -24.30
CA THR A 101 33.84 1.65 -23.34
C THR A 101 32.70 0.95 -24.06
N GLU A 102 32.80 -0.37 -24.21
CA GLU A 102 31.69 -1.22 -24.61
C GLU A 102 30.85 -1.58 -23.37
N LEU A 103 29.53 -1.45 -23.49
CA LEU A 103 28.58 -1.74 -22.42
C LEU A 103 27.67 -2.89 -22.85
N SER A 104 27.34 -3.78 -21.91
CA SER A 104 26.37 -4.86 -22.13
C SER A 104 25.03 -4.53 -21.48
N ARG A 105 23.96 -5.14 -21.99
CA ARG A 105 22.62 -5.15 -21.36
C ARG A 105 22.36 -6.42 -20.55
N ASP A 106 23.29 -7.38 -20.61
CA ASP A 106 23.25 -8.60 -19.82
C ASP A 106 24.04 -8.41 -18.52
N THR A 107 23.46 -8.83 -17.40
CA THR A 107 24.04 -8.60 -16.06
C THR A 107 25.36 -9.35 -15.88
N LEU A 108 25.41 -10.62 -16.30
CA LEU A 108 26.61 -11.45 -16.14
C LEU A 108 27.74 -10.94 -17.03
N GLN A 109 27.42 -10.53 -18.25
CA GLN A 109 28.41 -9.95 -19.16
C GLN A 109 28.92 -8.59 -18.67
N ALA A 110 28.04 -7.73 -18.12
CA ALA A 110 28.45 -6.45 -17.53
C ALA A 110 29.39 -6.65 -16.32
N GLU A 111 29.07 -7.62 -15.43
CA GLU A 111 29.93 -7.98 -14.30
C GLU A 111 31.28 -8.55 -14.77
N GLN A 112 31.28 -9.36 -15.83
CA GLN A 112 32.51 -9.87 -16.44
C GLN A 112 33.39 -8.74 -16.99
N LEU A 113 32.80 -7.77 -17.69
CA LEU A 113 33.53 -6.61 -18.23
C LEU A 113 34.18 -5.78 -17.10
N LEU A 114 33.45 -5.53 -16.00
CA LEU A 114 34.01 -4.86 -14.82
C LEU A 114 35.17 -5.65 -14.20
N ARG A 115 35.03 -6.97 -14.11
CA ARG A 115 36.09 -7.83 -13.57
C ARG A 115 37.35 -7.80 -14.43
N LEU A 116 37.20 -7.95 -15.75
CA LEU A 116 38.31 -7.90 -16.71
C LEU A 116 38.99 -6.52 -16.71
N HIS A 117 38.21 -5.44 -16.58
CA HIS A 117 38.74 -4.09 -16.41
C HIS A 117 39.61 -3.99 -15.15
N ASN A 118 39.14 -4.45 -14.00
CA ASN A 118 39.91 -4.40 -12.75
C ASN A 118 41.19 -5.26 -12.82
N GLU A 119 41.13 -6.43 -13.45
CA GLU A 119 42.31 -7.28 -13.72
C GLU A 119 43.32 -6.54 -14.61
N SER A 120 42.85 -5.89 -15.69
CA SER A 120 43.68 -5.09 -16.57
C SER A 120 44.35 -3.94 -15.82
N VAL A 121 43.58 -3.14 -15.06
CA VAL A 121 44.10 -2.01 -14.26
C VAL A 121 45.17 -2.45 -13.28
N THR A 122 44.96 -3.57 -12.60
CA THR A 122 45.97 -4.14 -11.67
C THR A 122 47.27 -4.48 -12.41
N HIS A 123 47.17 -5.07 -13.60
CA HIS A 123 48.34 -5.37 -14.43
C HIS A 123 49.04 -4.11 -14.95
N MET A 124 48.27 -3.09 -15.35
CA MET A 124 48.79 -1.79 -15.76
C MET A 124 49.59 -1.14 -14.64
N GLN A 125 48.98 -0.96 -13.47
CA GLN A 125 49.61 -0.39 -12.28
C GLN A 125 50.85 -1.17 -11.85
N SER A 126 50.78 -2.50 -11.81
CA SER A 126 51.96 -3.32 -11.44
C SER A 126 53.11 -3.17 -12.43
N THR A 127 52.85 -2.99 -13.73
CA THR A 127 53.90 -2.82 -14.75
C THR A 127 54.56 -1.44 -14.59
N THR A 128 53.74 -0.39 -14.46
CA THR A 128 54.20 0.99 -14.32
C THR A 128 54.99 1.18 -13.02
N PHE A 129 54.47 0.66 -11.91
CA PHE A 129 55.11 0.72 -10.59
C PHE A 129 56.52 0.10 -10.60
N GLN A 130 56.72 -1.04 -11.27
CA GLN A 130 58.03 -1.69 -11.34
C GLN A 130 59.09 -0.80 -12.00
N VAL A 131 58.74 -0.09 -13.07
CA VAL A 131 59.68 0.81 -13.76
C VAL A 131 59.92 2.09 -12.98
N LEU A 132 58.87 2.66 -12.37
CA LEU A 132 59.01 3.82 -11.48
C LEU A 132 59.90 3.51 -10.28
N GLN A 133 59.69 2.36 -9.63
CA GLN A 133 60.51 1.91 -8.50
C GLN A 133 61.98 1.75 -8.92
N GLN A 134 62.26 1.12 -10.07
CA GLN A 134 63.62 0.98 -10.58
C GLN A 134 64.28 2.34 -10.85
N GLY A 135 63.53 3.30 -11.39
CA GLY A 135 64.02 4.66 -11.62
C GLY A 135 64.31 5.40 -10.30
N GLN A 136 63.45 5.27 -9.30
CA GLN A 136 63.65 5.87 -7.98
C GLN A 136 64.88 5.29 -7.27
N GLU A 137 65.03 3.96 -7.27
CA GLU A 137 66.22 3.29 -6.74
C GLU A 137 67.49 3.76 -7.47
N LEU A 138 67.44 3.89 -8.79
CA LEU A 138 68.57 4.38 -9.59
C LEU A 138 68.92 5.84 -9.25
N ALA A 139 67.92 6.72 -9.12
CA ALA A 139 68.12 8.12 -8.72
C ALA A 139 68.78 8.22 -7.34
N GLN A 140 68.32 7.40 -6.37
CA GLN A 140 68.89 7.34 -5.03
C GLN A 140 70.36 6.88 -5.05
N VAL A 141 70.71 5.91 -5.90
CA VAL A 141 72.12 5.48 -6.04
C VAL A 141 72.98 6.57 -6.68
N PHE A 142 72.46 7.34 -7.65
CA PHE A 142 73.18 8.50 -8.18
C PHE A 142 73.43 9.57 -7.12
N GLU A 143 72.44 9.86 -6.27
CA GLU A 143 72.55 10.83 -5.19
C GLU A 143 73.57 10.40 -4.12
N THR A 144 73.49 9.15 -3.65
CA THR A 144 74.35 8.62 -2.57
C THR A 144 75.79 8.36 -3.01
N SER A 145 76.02 8.06 -4.29
CA SER A 145 77.37 7.77 -4.80
C SER A 145 78.21 9.01 -5.09
N GLY A 146 77.60 10.20 -5.25
CA GLY A 146 78.30 11.43 -5.59
C GLY A 146 78.98 11.43 -6.97
N LEU A 147 78.68 10.45 -7.83
CA LEU A 147 79.29 10.30 -9.15
C LEU A 147 78.61 11.18 -10.19
N SER A 148 79.38 12.09 -10.80
CA SER A 148 78.91 12.84 -11.98
C SER A 148 79.04 11.99 -13.24
N LEU A 149 77.90 11.55 -13.76
CA LEU A 149 77.77 10.86 -15.04
C LEU A 149 76.88 11.70 -15.96
N MET A 150 77.31 11.87 -17.21
CA MET A 150 76.52 12.53 -18.24
C MET A 150 75.69 11.48 -18.99
N ALA A 151 74.40 11.75 -19.18
CA ALA A 151 73.54 10.91 -20.04
C ALA A 151 73.79 11.22 -21.53
N ASP A 152 73.96 12.51 -21.83
CA ASP A 152 74.29 13.08 -23.14
C ASP A 152 75.15 14.35 -22.99
N SER A 153 75.26 15.17 -24.04
CA SER A 153 76.05 16.41 -24.01
C SER A 153 75.44 17.54 -23.20
N GLN A 154 74.17 17.43 -22.79
CA GLN A 154 73.38 18.50 -22.19
C GLN A 154 72.93 18.16 -20.76
N TYR A 155 72.64 16.90 -20.45
CA TYR A 155 72.01 16.48 -19.20
C TYR A 155 72.84 15.46 -18.42
N SER A 156 72.85 15.62 -17.10
CA SER A 156 73.38 14.60 -16.18
C SER A 156 72.48 13.36 -16.18
N ALA A 157 73.03 12.20 -15.84
CA ALA A 157 72.28 10.96 -15.67
C ALA A 157 71.17 11.11 -14.62
N GLN A 158 71.45 11.79 -13.51
CA GLN A 158 70.47 12.03 -12.45
C GLN A 158 69.31 12.90 -12.95
N THR A 159 69.61 14.00 -13.65
CA THR A 159 68.58 14.86 -14.26
C THR A 159 67.74 14.08 -15.27
N ARG A 160 68.38 13.23 -16.08
CA ARG A 160 67.69 12.39 -17.07
C ARG A 160 66.73 11.39 -16.42
N VAL A 161 67.14 10.73 -15.34
CA VAL A 161 66.28 9.81 -14.57
C VAL A 161 65.10 10.58 -13.97
N GLN A 162 65.35 11.73 -13.35
CA GLN A 162 64.31 12.55 -12.73
C GLN A 162 63.24 13.00 -13.74
N VAL A 163 63.65 13.50 -14.90
CA VAL A 163 62.72 13.91 -15.97
C VAL A 163 61.86 12.74 -16.48
N LEU A 164 62.45 11.55 -16.62
CA LEU A 164 61.70 10.37 -17.03
C LEU A 164 60.73 9.89 -15.94
N LEU A 165 61.12 9.95 -14.67
CA LEU A 165 60.24 9.63 -13.55
C LEU A 165 59.05 10.59 -13.49
N GLU A 166 59.30 11.90 -13.59
CA GLU A 166 58.25 12.93 -13.62
C GLU A 166 57.28 12.68 -14.78
N PHE A 167 57.82 12.47 -15.99
CA PHE A 167 57.01 12.19 -17.17
C PHE A 167 56.16 10.92 -17.02
N LEU A 168 56.73 9.82 -16.54
CA LEU A 168 55.99 8.56 -16.35
C LEU A 168 54.93 8.70 -15.27
N HIS A 169 55.22 9.43 -14.19
CA HIS A 169 54.27 9.64 -13.11
C HIS A 169 53.08 10.51 -13.53
N GLU A 170 53.30 11.58 -14.29
CA GLU A 170 52.21 12.37 -14.88
C GLU A 170 51.30 11.50 -15.76
N ARG A 171 51.89 10.64 -16.60
CA ARG A 171 51.14 9.73 -17.48
C ARG A 171 50.41 8.63 -16.72
N GLU A 172 50.97 8.15 -15.63
CA GLU A 172 50.31 7.22 -14.72
C GLU A 172 49.06 7.85 -14.11
N MET A 173 49.17 9.07 -13.58
CA MET A 173 48.02 9.78 -12.99
C MET A 173 46.88 9.99 -14.00
N ASP A 174 47.20 10.43 -15.22
CA ASP A 174 46.19 10.59 -16.29
C ASP A 174 45.48 9.25 -16.59
N LEU A 175 46.23 8.14 -16.59
CA LEU A 175 45.68 6.82 -16.87
C LEU A 175 44.81 6.31 -15.71
N GLU A 176 45.18 6.60 -14.46
CA GLU A 176 44.39 6.26 -13.28
C GLU A 176 43.03 6.98 -13.30
N ASP A 177 43.00 8.25 -13.66
CA ASP A 177 41.76 9.01 -13.84
C ASP A 177 40.86 8.39 -14.92
N LEU A 178 41.42 8.02 -16.08
CA LEU A 178 40.68 7.34 -17.15
C LEU A 178 40.17 5.95 -16.71
N ALA A 179 41.00 5.19 -16.00
CA ALA A 179 40.66 3.87 -15.50
C ALA A 179 39.52 3.93 -14.48
N GLU A 180 39.55 4.93 -13.59
CA GLU A 180 38.52 5.17 -12.59
C GLU A 180 37.20 5.61 -13.23
N MET A 181 37.24 6.55 -14.18
CA MET A 181 36.05 6.95 -14.94
C MET A 181 35.40 5.76 -15.65
N LYS A 182 36.18 4.88 -16.27
CA LYS A 182 35.67 3.66 -16.91
C LYS A 182 35.12 2.67 -15.88
N ARG A 183 35.78 2.48 -14.73
CA ARG A 183 35.32 1.61 -13.64
C ARG A 183 33.95 2.03 -13.12
N VAL A 184 33.78 3.32 -12.79
CA VAL A 184 32.50 3.88 -12.33
C VAL A 184 31.40 3.66 -13.37
N LYS A 185 31.70 3.89 -14.66
CA LYS A 185 30.73 3.68 -15.75
C LYS A 185 30.33 2.20 -15.90
N LEU A 186 31.27 1.27 -15.76
CA LEU A 186 30.99 -0.17 -15.77
C LEU A 186 30.16 -0.61 -14.57
N GLU A 187 30.44 -0.08 -13.37
CA GLU A 187 29.65 -0.35 -12.16
C GLU A 187 28.21 0.14 -12.30
N GLN A 188 28.03 1.35 -12.81
CA GLN A 188 26.70 1.88 -13.11
C GLN A 188 26.00 1.04 -14.18
N CYS A 189 26.72 0.52 -15.19
CA CYS A 189 26.14 -0.40 -16.17
C CYS A 189 25.62 -1.70 -15.54
N VAL A 190 26.37 -2.28 -14.59
CA VAL A 190 25.89 -3.43 -13.79
C VAL A 190 24.65 -3.06 -12.98
N GLN A 191 24.64 -1.90 -12.31
CA GLN A 191 23.50 -1.42 -11.54
C GLN A 191 22.23 -1.26 -12.40
N LEU A 192 22.38 -0.72 -13.61
CA LEU A 192 21.28 -0.56 -14.57
C LEU A 192 20.73 -1.92 -15.03
N CYS A 193 21.60 -2.89 -15.31
CA CYS A 193 21.18 -4.25 -15.68
C CYS A 193 20.38 -4.93 -14.56
N GLN A 194 20.87 -4.83 -13.32
CA GLN A 194 20.17 -5.36 -12.15
C GLN A 194 18.83 -4.65 -11.92
N PHE A 195 18.80 -3.32 -12.03
CA PHE A 195 17.57 -2.54 -11.93
C PHE A 195 16.54 -2.93 -12.99
N GLN A 196 16.98 -3.15 -14.23
CA GLN A 196 16.13 -3.61 -15.32
C GLN A 196 15.55 -5.01 -15.04
N ASN A 197 16.33 -5.92 -14.45
CA ASN A 197 15.86 -7.25 -14.05
C ASN A 197 14.79 -7.17 -12.95
N ASP A 198 15.04 -6.38 -11.90
CA ASP A 198 14.07 -6.15 -10.83
C ASP A 198 12.76 -5.57 -11.38
N ALA A 199 12.85 -4.57 -12.27
CA ALA A 199 11.69 -3.99 -12.92
C ALA A 199 10.93 -5.02 -13.79
N ASN A 200 11.65 -5.87 -14.53
CA ASN A 200 11.04 -6.94 -15.32
C ASN A 200 10.34 -8.00 -14.45
N GLN A 201 10.89 -8.30 -13.28
CA GLN A 201 10.25 -9.17 -12.30
C GLN A 201 8.91 -8.57 -11.83
N VAL A 202 8.89 -7.28 -11.49
CA VAL A 202 7.66 -6.57 -11.11
C VAL A 202 6.66 -6.52 -12.25
N ILE A 203 7.10 -6.24 -13.49
CA ILE A 203 6.23 -6.27 -14.68
C ILE A 203 5.62 -7.66 -14.88
N SER A 204 6.37 -8.73 -14.64
CA SER A 204 5.85 -10.10 -14.72
C SER A 204 4.74 -10.35 -13.69
N TRP A 205 4.91 -9.89 -12.45
CA TRP A 205 3.86 -9.96 -11.43
C TRP A 205 2.63 -9.13 -11.79
N ILE A 206 2.81 -7.93 -12.36
CA ILE A 206 1.71 -7.09 -12.85
C ILE A 206 0.94 -7.83 -13.95
N ARG A 207 1.64 -8.38 -14.95
CA ARG A 207 1.01 -9.17 -16.04
C ARG A 207 0.25 -10.39 -15.52
N ASN A 208 0.78 -11.07 -14.50
CA ASN A 208 0.07 -12.16 -13.85
C ASN A 208 -1.22 -11.66 -13.18
N GLY A 209 -1.15 -10.53 -12.46
CA GLY A 209 -2.34 -9.89 -11.88
C GLY A 209 -3.40 -9.52 -12.91
N GLU A 210 -2.98 -8.97 -14.06
CA GLU A 210 -3.87 -8.67 -15.20
C GLU A 210 -4.53 -9.96 -15.73
N ALA A 211 -3.75 -11.01 -15.95
CA ALA A 211 -4.25 -12.30 -16.43
C ALA A 211 -5.24 -12.93 -15.43
N MET A 212 -4.96 -12.87 -14.14
CA MET A 212 -5.86 -13.36 -13.08
C MET A 212 -7.18 -12.59 -13.07
N LEU A 213 -7.15 -11.26 -13.21
CA LEU A 213 -8.37 -10.44 -13.27
C LEU A 213 -9.22 -10.79 -14.50
N MET A 214 -8.58 -10.96 -15.67
CA MET A 214 -9.27 -11.33 -16.90
C MET A 214 -9.89 -12.72 -16.81
N ALA A 215 -9.12 -13.72 -16.34
CA ALA A 215 -9.57 -15.10 -16.26
C ALA A 215 -10.68 -15.33 -15.22
N SER A 216 -10.66 -14.57 -14.13
CA SER A 216 -11.65 -14.66 -13.05
C SER A 216 -12.81 -13.67 -13.19
N PHE A 217 -12.92 -12.96 -14.33
CA PHE A 217 -13.98 -11.98 -14.54
C PHE A 217 -15.33 -12.69 -14.71
N ALA A 218 -16.29 -12.33 -13.86
CA ALA A 218 -17.67 -12.81 -13.95
C ALA A 218 -18.64 -11.76 -13.40
N ILE A 219 -19.84 -11.72 -13.96
CA ILE A 219 -20.96 -10.95 -13.39
C ILE A 219 -21.76 -11.90 -12.47
N PRO A 220 -21.82 -11.65 -11.15
CA PRO A 220 -22.55 -12.49 -10.22
C PRO A 220 -24.00 -12.71 -10.62
N ILE A 221 -24.54 -13.91 -10.37
CA ILE A 221 -25.94 -14.23 -10.72
C ILE A 221 -26.88 -14.38 -9.53
N CYS A 222 -26.32 -14.55 -8.33
CA CYS A 222 -27.03 -14.67 -7.07
C CYS A 222 -26.15 -14.19 -5.91
N LEU A 223 -26.68 -14.20 -4.69
CA LEU A 223 -25.93 -13.83 -3.50
C LEU A 223 -24.69 -14.71 -3.29
N GLN A 224 -24.82 -16.03 -3.49
CA GLN A 224 -23.73 -16.99 -3.32
C GLN A 224 -22.54 -16.66 -4.25
N ASP A 225 -22.82 -16.38 -5.53
CA ASP A 225 -21.79 -15.96 -6.49
C ASP A 225 -21.13 -14.66 -6.09
N ALA A 226 -21.91 -13.67 -5.63
CA ALA A 226 -21.38 -12.38 -5.19
C ALA A 226 -20.45 -12.53 -3.97
N GLU A 227 -20.80 -13.41 -3.03
CA GLU A 227 -19.97 -13.73 -1.85
C GLU A 227 -18.71 -14.50 -2.23
N GLN A 228 -18.80 -15.42 -3.19
CA GLN A 228 -17.64 -16.14 -3.71
C GLN A 228 -16.68 -15.18 -4.44
N LEU A 229 -17.22 -14.33 -5.33
CA LEU A 229 -16.43 -13.34 -6.06
C LEU A 229 -15.75 -12.33 -5.11
N LYS A 230 -16.39 -12.01 -3.98
CA LYS A 230 -15.81 -11.19 -2.91
C LYS A 230 -14.61 -11.86 -2.27
N LYS A 231 -14.71 -13.14 -1.89
CA LYS A 231 -13.60 -13.89 -1.30
C LYS A 231 -12.41 -13.98 -2.26
N GLU A 232 -12.68 -14.26 -3.53
CA GLU A 232 -11.64 -14.29 -4.58
C GLU A 232 -10.97 -12.91 -4.75
N HIS A 233 -11.76 -11.83 -4.72
CA HIS A 233 -11.22 -10.48 -4.79
C HIS A 233 -10.38 -10.12 -3.55
N GLU A 234 -10.80 -10.51 -2.34
CA GLU A 234 -10.02 -10.32 -1.11
C GLU A 234 -8.66 -11.05 -1.17
N GLN A 235 -8.64 -12.28 -1.69
CA GLN A 235 -7.38 -13.01 -1.90
C GLN A 235 -6.49 -12.33 -2.95
N PHE A 236 -7.10 -11.82 -4.03
CA PHE A 236 -6.39 -11.05 -5.05
C PHE A 236 -5.78 -9.76 -4.48
N GLN A 237 -6.46 -9.06 -3.55
CA GLN A 237 -5.94 -7.86 -2.92
C GLN A 237 -4.62 -8.11 -2.17
N VAL A 238 -4.47 -9.27 -1.52
CA VAL A 238 -3.21 -9.65 -0.86
C VAL A 238 -2.04 -9.73 -1.87
N ALA A 239 -2.28 -10.19 -3.09
CA ALA A 239 -1.27 -10.21 -4.16
C ALA A 239 -0.96 -8.81 -4.72
N ILE A 240 -1.99 -7.95 -4.82
CA ILE A 240 -1.85 -6.54 -5.19
C ILE A 240 -0.99 -5.80 -4.17
N GLU A 241 -1.22 -5.96 -2.87
CA GLU A 241 -0.44 -5.30 -1.82
C GLU A 241 1.06 -5.65 -1.90
N LYS A 242 1.41 -6.91 -2.16
CA LYS A 242 2.81 -7.32 -2.34
C LYS A 242 3.43 -6.68 -3.57
N THR A 243 2.72 -6.72 -4.71
CA THR A 243 3.18 -6.10 -5.96
C THR A 243 3.32 -4.58 -5.80
N HIS A 244 2.45 -3.94 -5.01
CA HIS A 244 2.52 -2.52 -4.71
C HIS A 244 3.84 -2.15 -4.03
N THR A 245 4.23 -2.87 -2.97
CA THR A 245 5.49 -2.63 -2.28
C THR A 245 6.68 -2.72 -3.25
N SER A 246 6.72 -3.72 -4.11
CA SER A 246 7.79 -3.88 -5.10
C SER A 246 7.78 -2.79 -6.18
N ALA A 247 6.62 -2.36 -6.67
CA ALA A 247 6.53 -1.24 -7.61
C ALA A 247 7.04 0.08 -7.01
N VAL A 248 6.74 0.33 -5.73
CA VAL A 248 7.25 1.50 -5.00
C VAL A 248 8.75 1.42 -4.78
N GLN A 249 9.30 0.22 -4.52
CA GLN A 249 10.74 0.00 -4.41
C GLN A 249 11.47 0.28 -5.73
N VAL A 250 10.94 -0.15 -6.87
CA VAL A 250 11.50 0.18 -8.19
C VAL A 250 11.57 1.70 -8.38
N LYS A 251 10.50 2.43 -8.02
CA LYS A 251 10.50 3.90 -8.10
C LYS A 251 11.57 4.54 -7.22
N HIS A 252 11.69 4.14 -5.95
CA HIS A 252 12.72 4.68 -5.04
C HIS A 252 14.15 4.34 -5.51
N ARG A 253 14.36 3.12 -6.03
CA ARG A 253 15.67 2.71 -6.57
C ARG A 253 16.03 3.54 -7.81
N ALA A 254 15.06 3.84 -8.67
CA ALA A 254 15.27 4.71 -9.82
C ALA A 254 15.68 6.12 -9.40
N GLU A 255 14.98 6.71 -8.43
CA GLU A 255 15.30 8.03 -7.87
C GLU A 255 16.71 8.05 -7.27
N ALA A 256 17.08 7.03 -6.49
CA ALA A 256 18.41 6.91 -5.88
C ALA A 256 19.53 6.83 -6.93
N LEU A 257 19.36 6.02 -7.99
CA LEU A 257 20.34 5.92 -9.07
C LEU A 257 20.50 7.26 -9.81
N ILE A 258 19.38 7.95 -10.09
CA ILE A 258 19.42 9.26 -10.76
C ILE A 258 20.10 10.30 -9.87
N SER A 259 19.79 10.33 -8.56
CA SER A 259 20.44 11.23 -7.60
C SER A 259 21.94 10.96 -7.44
N ALA A 260 22.39 9.73 -7.69
CA ALA A 260 23.81 9.34 -7.70
C ALA A 260 24.54 9.69 -9.02
N ASN A 261 23.92 10.50 -9.90
CA ASN A 261 24.49 10.95 -11.18
C ASN A 261 24.89 9.78 -12.11
N HIS A 262 23.99 8.81 -12.24
CA HIS A 262 24.13 7.66 -13.15
C HIS A 262 24.35 8.10 -14.60
N TYR A 263 25.22 7.41 -15.35
CA TYR A 263 25.60 7.78 -16.73
C TYR A 263 24.42 7.80 -17.72
N ASP A 264 23.41 6.97 -17.48
CA ASP A 264 22.18 6.90 -18.28
C ASP A 264 20.93 7.06 -17.42
N PRO A 265 20.59 8.29 -17.02
CA PRO A 265 19.42 8.55 -16.19
C PRO A 265 18.11 8.48 -16.99
N GLN A 266 18.16 8.55 -18.32
CA GLN A 266 16.96 8.49 -19.15
C GLN A 266 16.39 7.07 -19.21
N SER A 267 17.24 6.07 -19.48
CA SER A 267 16.79 4.66 -19.45
C SER A 267 16.20 4.28 -18.10
N ILE A 268 16.77 4.77 -16.98
CA ILE A 268 16.22 4.53 -15.64
C ILE A 268 14.82 5.12 -15.49
N ARG A 269 14.60 6.37 -15.96
CA ARG A 269 13.27 7.00 -15.95
C ARG A 269 12.27 6.20 -16.78
N ASP A 270 12.62 5.83 -18.00
CA ASP A 270 11.74 5.12 -18.91
C ASP A 270 11.28 3.78 -18.32
N ILE A 271 12.19 3.03 -17.69
CA ILE A 271 11.88 1.76 -16.99
C ILE A 271 10.92 2.00 -15.82
N ALA A 272 11.22 2.99 -14.96
CA ALA A 272 10.41 3.29 -13.79
C ALA A 272 9.01 3.79 -14.15
N GLU A 273 8.90 4.62 -15.20
CA GLU A 273 7.64 5.11 -15.73
C GLU A 273 6.79 3.98 -16.30
N GLU A 274 7.38 3.03 -17.02
CA GLU A 274 6.65 1.88 -17.56
C GLU A 274 6.08 0.99 -16.45
N VAL A 275 6.86 0.71 -15.41
CA VAL A 275 6.37 -0.03 -14.22
C VAL A 275 5.22 0.74 -13.56
N THR A 276 5.38 2.05 -13.37
CA THR A 276 4.37 2.91 -12.74
C THR A 276 3.07 2.93 -13.54
N LYS A 277 3.16 3.10 -14.86
CA LYS A 277 2.01 3.14 -15.76
C LYS A 277 1.24 1.83 -15.75
N ARG A 278 1.93 0.69 -15.91
CA ARG A 278 1.28 -0.63 -15.85
C ARG A 278 0.68 -0.91 -14.47
N TRP A 279 1.38 -0.53 -13.40
CA TRP A 279 0.87 -0.67 -12.04
C TRP A 279 -0.43 0.11 -11.84
N GLN A 280 -0.49 1.37 -12.25
CA GLN A 280 -1.69 2.21 -12.17
C GLN A 280 -2.87 1.60 -12.95
N GLN A 281 -2.59 1.04 -14.12
CA GLN A 281 -3.60 0.34 -14.92
C GLN A 281 -4.17 -0.85 -14.14
N LEU A 282 -3.31 -1.75 -13.63
CA LEU A 282 -3.74 -2.90 -12.84
C LEU A 282 -4.57 -2.51 -11.60
N VAL A 283 -4.13 -1.50 -10.84
CA VAL A 283 -4.87 -0.99 -9.68
C VAL A 283 -6.24 -0.48 -10.08
N THR A 284 -6.33 0.27 -11.19
CA THR A 284 -7.61 0.74 -11.72
C THR A 284 -8.53 -0.45 -12.05
N CYS A 285 -8.02 -1.50 -12.71
CA CYS A 285 -8.77 -2.72 -13.00
C CYS A 285 -9.29 -3.39 -11.71
N ALA A 286 -8.44 -3.47 -10.68
CA ALA A 286 -8.77 -4.06 -9.39
C ALA A 286 -9.88 -3.28 -8.67
N GLU A 287 -9.80 -1.95 -8.69
CA GLU A 287 -10.83 -1.06 -8.13
C GLU A 287 -12.17 -1.18 -8.86
N GLU A 288 -12.16 -1.30 -10.19
CA GLU A 288 -13.40 -1.50 -10.95
C GLU A 288 -14.07 -2.84 -10.59
N ARG A 289 -13.28 -3.92 -10.45
CA ARG A 289 -13.80 -5.19 -9.93
C ARG A 289 -14.34 -5.03 -8.51
N HIS A 290 -13.66 -4.30 -7.63
CA HIS A 290 -14.11 -4.06 -6.26
C HIS A 290 -15.50 -3.38 -6.23
N LYS A 291 -15.71 -2.36 -7.06
CA LYS A 291 -16.99 -1.65 -7.16
C LYS A 291 -18.12 -2.59 -7.63
N LEU A 292 -17.85 -3.42 -8.64
CA LEU A 292 -18.80 -4.44 -9.13
C LEU A 292 -19.16 -5.44 -8.03
N VAL A 293 -18.16 -6.03 -7.37
CA VAL A 293 -18.33 -7.01 -6.28
C VAL A 293 -19.19 -6.41 -5.17
N THR A 294 -18.82 -5.23 -4.68
CA THR A 294 -19.54 -4.55 -3.59
C THR A 294 -20.97 -4.20 -3.97
N ALA A 295 -21.19 -3.68 -5.19
CA ALA A 295 -22.54 -3.36 -5.66
C ALA A 295 -23.42 -4.61 -5.81
N SER A 296 -22.86 -5.71 -6.34
CA SER A 296 -23.57 -6.98 -6.49
C SER A 296 -23.99 -7.56 -5.13
N LEU A 297 -23.09 -7.57 -4.14
CA LEU A 297 -23.38 -8.01 -2.78
C LEU A 297 -24.49 -7.18 -2.14
N ASN A 298 -24.38 -5.86 -2.22
CA ASN A 298 -25.35 -4.95 -1.65
C ASN A 298 -26.74 -5.17 -2.27
N PHE A 299 -26.81 -5.33 -3.59
CA PHE A 299 -28.07 -5.61 -4.28
C PHE A 299 -28.68 -6.95 -3.84
N TYR A 300 -27.94 -8.06 -3.95
CA TYR A 300 -28.49 -9.39 -3.65
C TYR A 300 -28.89 -9.53 -2.17
N LYS A 301 -28.07 -9.03 -1.22
CA LYS A 301 -28.41 -9.03 0.21
C LYS A 301 -29.65 -8.20 0.49
N THR A 302 -29.73 -7.00 -0.08
CA THR A 302 -30.87 -6.10 0.12
C THR A 302 -32.14 -6.71 -0.47
N ALA A 303 -32.07 -7.27 -1.68
CA ALA A 303 -33.21 -7.89 -2.35
C ALA A 303 -33.75 -9.07 -1.54
N GLU A 304 -32.90 -10.01 -1.11
CA GLU A 304 -33.33 -11.16 -0.29
C GLU A 304 -33.92 -10.72 1.06
N GLN A 305 -33.29 -9.75 1.74
CA GLN A 305 -33.79 -9.24 3.01
C GLN A 305 -35.15 -8.54 2.86
N VAL A 306 -35.33 -7.72 1.83
CA VAL A 306 -36.60 -7.03 1.56
C VAL A 306 -37.68 -8.04 1.22
N CYS A 307 -37.42 -9.01 0.34
CA CYS A 307 -38.37 -10.08 0.03
C CYS A 307 -38.80 -10.84 1.30
N SER A 308 -37.84 -11.20 2.17
CA SER A 308 -38.15 -11.87 3.44
C SER A 308 -39.01 -11.02 4.38
N VAL A 309 -38.78 -9.70 4.44
CA VAL A 309 -39.59 -8.77 5.24
C VAL A 309 -41.00 -8.69 4.67
N LEU A 310 -41.14 -8.56 3.35
CA LEU A 310 -42.43 -8.52 2.68
C LEU A 310 -43.23 -9.82 2.90
N ASP A 311 -42.60 -10.99 2.78
CA ASP A 311 -43.24 -12.29 3.05
C ASP A 311 -43.68 -12.43 4.52
N SER A 312 -42.94 -11.85 5.46
CA SER A 312 -43.33 -11.80 6.88
C SER A 312 -44.54 -10.89 7.09
N LEU A 313 -44.51 -9.68 6.52
CA LEU A 313 -45.60 -8.71 6.62
C LEU A 313 -46.88 -9.20 5.94
N GLU A 314 -46.77 -9.86 4.78
CA GLU A 314 -47.92 -10.46 4.10
C GLU A 314 -48.62 -11.48 5.02
N ARG A 315 -47.84 -12.36 5.65
CA ARG A 315 -48.37 -13.34 6.61
C ARG A 315 -48.95 -12.67 7.86
N GLU A 316 -48.34 -11.60 8.36
CA GLU A 316 -48.81 -10.84 9.51
C GLU A 316 -50.14 -10.13 9.21
N TYR A 317 -50.27 -9.47 8.06
CA TYR A 317 -51.48 -8.74 7.67
C TYR A 317 -52.65 -9.65 7.31
N LYS A 318 -52.38 -10.90 6.92
CA LYS A 318 -53.42 -11.92 6.69
C LYS A 318 -54.02 -12.49 7.97
N ARG A 319 -53.36 -12.34 9.13
CA ARG A 319 -53.89 -12.89 10.39
C ARG A 319 -55.15 -12.15 10.81
N ASP A 320 -56.15 -12.92 11.21
CA ASP A 320 -57.35 -12.39 11.83
C ASP A 320 -57.08 -12.19 13.32
N GLU A 321 -57.11 -10.93 13.78
CA GLU A 321 -56.88 -10.55 15.17
C GLU A 321 -58.04 -9.67 15.64
N ASP A 322 -58.56 -9.96 16.83
CA ASP A 322 -59.58 -9.13 17.46
C ASP A 322 -58.91 -8.06 18.32
N TRP A 323 -58.71 -6.87 17.74
CA TRP A 323 -58.13 -5.72 18.43
C TRP A 323 -59.10 -5.00 19.37
N CYS A 324 -60.39 -5.34 19.29
CA CYS A 324 -61.46 -4.74 20.06
C CYS A 324 -61.80 -5.54 21.34
N GLY A 325 -61.29 -6.78 21.44
CA GLY A 325 -61.29 -7.59 22.66
C GLY A 325 -62.64 -8.25 22.97
N SER A 326 -63.41 -8.66 21.96
CA SER A 326 -64.67 -9.39 22.14
C SER A 326 -64.51 -10.79 22.75
N SER A 327 -63.28 -11.30 22.88
CA SER A 327 -62.98 -12.69 23.25
C SER A 327 -62.31 -12.91 24.61
N ASN A 328 -62.10 -11.87 25.43
CA ASN A 328 -61.50 -12.05 26.76
C ASN A 328 -62.00 -11.02 27.80
N GLU A 329 -63.33 -10.98 28.02
CA GLU A 329 -63.85 -10.47 29.29
C GLU A 329 -63.59 -11.50 30.41
N LYS A 330 -62.34 -11.53 30.90
CA LYS A 330 -62.13 -11.88 32.30
C LYS A 330 -62.36 -10.63 33.11
N VAL A 331 -63.52 -10.61 33.77
CA VAL A 331 -63.94 -9.74 34.86
C VAL A 331 -62.73 -9.32 35.71
N GLY A 332 -62.30 -8.06 35.56
CA GLY A 332 -61.14 -7.55 36.29
C GLY A 332 -60.56 -6.24 35.77
N GLY A 333 -61.30 -5.13 35.91
CA GLY A 333 -60.71 -3.85 36.32
C GLY A 333 -59.73 -3.09 35.42
N THR A 334 -59.75 -3.20 34.09
CA THR A 334 -58.99 -2.27 33.22
C THR A 334 -59.87 -1.14 32.71
N ALA A 335 -59.36 0.10 32.78
CA ALA A 335 -60.13 1.31 32.54
C ALA A 335 -60.56 1.42 31.05
N PRO A 336 -61.77 1.94 30.75
CA PRO A 336 -62.26 2.13 29.37
C PRO A 336 -61.38 3.02 28.48
N CYS A 337 -60.51 3.84 29.09
CA CYS A 337 -59.58 4.75 28.41
C CYS A 337 -58.46 4.01 27.64
N ASP A 338 -58.13 2.78 28.07
CA ASP A 338 -56.93 2.08 27.60
C ASP A 338 -57.13 1.47 26.20
N LYS A 339 -58.34 1.00 25.88
CA LYS A 339 -58.64 0.36 24.58
C LYS A 339 -58.54 1.32 23.40
N ALA A 340 -59.09 2.54 23.52
CA ALA A 340 -59.07 3.53 22.44
C ALA A 340 -57.64 3.99 22.12
N THR A 341 -56.84 4.15 23.17
CA THR A 341 -55.42 4.51 23.07
C THR A 341 -54.60 3.39 22.44
N MET A 342 -54.85 2.13 22.85
CA MET A 342 -54.20 0.95 22.28
C MET A 342 -54.48 0.81 20.77
N VAL A 343 -55.74 0.91 20.33
CA VAL A 343 -56.07 0.83 18.89
C VAL A 343 -55.42 1.97 18.11
N SER A 344 -55.38 3.18 18.68
CA SER A 344 -54.71 4.33 18.05
C SER A 344 -53.20 4.11 17.90
N GLN A 345 -52.54 3.53 18.91
CA GLN A 345 -51.13 3.14 18.83
C GLN A 345 -50.88 2.06 17.76
N LEU A 346 -51.79 1.07 17.64
CA LEU A 346 -51.70 0.05 16.59
C LEU A 346 -51.83 0.66 15.20
N ILE A 347 -52.72 1.64 14.99
CA ILE A 347 -52.85 2.36 13.72
C ILE A 347 -51.56 3.11 13.37
N ASN A 348 -50.97 3.82 14.34
CA ASN A 348 -49.70 4.53 14.12
C ASN A 348 -48.57 3.56 13.77
N LYS A 349 -48.43 2.47 14.53
CA LYS A 349 -47.43 1.42 14.25
C LYS A 349 -47.63 0.82 12.85
N HIS A 350 -48.87 0.53 12.46
CA HIS A 350 -49.20 0.00 11.13
C HIS A 350 -48.82 0.98 10.01
N GLN A 351 -48.95 2.29 10.24
CA GLN A 351 -48.51 3.32 9.31
C GLN A 351 -46.98 3.43 9.24
N GLU A 352 -46.28 3.39 10.37
CA GLU A 352 -44.81 3.39 10.41
C GLU A 352 -44.22 2.16 9.72
N GLN A 353 -44.82 0.98 9.92
CA GLN A 353 -44.43 -0.25 9.23
C GLN A 353 -44.54 -0.10 7.71
N LYS A 354 -45.60 0.56 7.21
CA LYS A 354 -45.76 0.86 5.78
C LYS A 354 -44.62 1.70 5.25
N GLU A 355 -44.32 2.79 5.93
CA GLU A 355 -43.23 3.68 5.52
C GLU A 355 -41.87 2.96 5.53
N ALA A 356 -41.63 2.11 6.53
CA ALA A 356 -40.40 1.34 6.65
C ALA A 356 -40.21 0.37 5.48
N PHE A 357 -41.22 -0.46 5.15
CA PHE A 357 -41.05 -1.42 4.05
C PHE A 357 -40.98 -0.74 2.68
N LEU A 358 -41.70 0.37 2.45
CA LEU A 358 -41.62 1.12 1.20
C LEU A 358 -40.24 1.77 1.01
N LYS A 359 -39.64 2.28 2.09
CA LYS A 359 -38.24 2.75 2.09
C LYS A 359 -37.28 1.62 1.76
N ALA A 360 -37.51 0.42 2.29
CA ALA A 360 -36.70 -0.77 2.01
C ALA A 360 -36.81 -1.22 0.54
N CYS A 361 -38.02 -1.25 -0.04
CA CYS A 361 -38.22 -1.51 -1.47
C CYS A 361 -37.51 -0.48 -2.36
N THR A 362 -37.56 0.80 -1.98
CA THR A 362 -36.85 1.88 -2.68
C THR A 362 -35.33 1.68 -2.62
N LEU A 363 -34.80 1.27 -1.47
CA LEU A 363 -33.39 0.93 -1.32
C LEU A 363 -32.98 -0.23 -2.24
N ALA A 364 -33.77 -1.31 -2.28
CA ALA A 364 -33.52 -2.45 -3.18
C ALA A 364 -33.41 -1.99 -4.65
N ARG A 365 -34.33 -1.15 -5.12
CA ARG A 365 -34.29 -0.57 -6.47
C ARG A 365 -33.01 0.26 -6.72
N ARG A 366 -32.62 1.13 -5.79
CA ARG A 366 -31.38 1.94 -5.91
C ARG A 366 -30.11 1.08 -5.92
N THR A 367 -30.05 0.03 -5.10
CA THR A 367 -28.92 -0.91 -5.11
C THR A 367 -28.84 -1.67 -6.43
N ALA A 368 -29.98 -2.01 -7.03
CA ALA A 368 -30.04 -2.64 -8.35
C ALA A 368 -29.49 -1.72 -9.45
N GLU A 369 -29.90 -0.45 -9.47
CA GLU A 369 -29.37 0.56 -10.42
C GLU A 369 -27.86 0.70 -10.31
N THR A 370 -27.33 0.71 -9.08
CA THR A 370 -25.90 0.78 -8.82
C THR A 370 -25.17 -0.46 -9.33
N PHE A 371 -25.71 -1.66 -9.09
CA PHE A 371 -25.16 -2.91 -9.60
C PHE A 371 -25.15 -2.96 -11.13
N LEU A 372 -26.24 -2.55 -11.80
CA LEU A 372 -26.31 -2.49 -13.26
C LEU A 372 -25.32 -1.48 -13.85
N LYS A 373 -25.16 -0.31 -13.22
CA LYS A 373 -24.15 0.68 -13.62
C LYS A 373 -22.74 0.09 -13.65
N TYR A 374 -22.35 -0.62 -12.58
CA TYR A 374 -21.01 -1.24 -12.51
C TYR A 374 -20.88 -2.49 -13.38
N THR A 375 -21.98 -3.20 -13.66
CA THR A 375 -22.02 -4.30 -14.63
C THR A 375 -21.69 -3.78 -16.03
N SER A 376 -22.39 -2.75 -16.51
CA SER A 376 -22.17 -2.15 -17.82
C SER A 376 -20.76 -1.57 -17.95
N ARG A 377 -20.28 -0.88 -16.91
CA ARG A 377 -18.93 -0.32 -16.89
C ARG A 377 -17.85 -1.41 -16.95
N SER A 378 -18.02 -2.49 -16.19
CA SER A 378 -17.05 -3.60 -16.19
C SER A 378 -17.02 -4.31 -17.53
N LEU A 379 -18.17 -4.57 -18.15
CA LEU A 379 -18.23 -5.24 -19.46
C LEU A 379 -17.54 -4.42 -20.56
N GLN A 380 -17.70 -3.09 -20.53
CA GLN A 380 -16.97 -2.19 -21.43
C GLN A 380 -15.46 -2.25 -21.19
N TYR A 381 -15.04 -2.27 -19.93
CA TYR A 381 -13.64 -2.23 -19.55
C TYR A 381 -12.88 -3.52 -19.91
N TYR A 382 -13.49 -4.69 -19.65
CA TYR A 382 -12.89 -6.00 -19.96
C TYR A 382 -13.02 -6.38 -21.45
N SER A 383 -13.60 -5.52 -22.30
CA SER A 383 -13.83 -5.78 -23.74
C SER A 383 -14.49 -7.14 -24.01
N TYR A 384 -15.37 -7.57 -23.10
CA TYR A 384 -16.06 -8.84 -23.20
C TYR A 384 -17.11 -8.73 -24.32
N GLN A 385 -16.83 -9.29 -25.50
CA GLN A 385 -17.63 -9.18 -26.73
C GLN A 385 -19.00 -9.92 -26.70
N GLY A 386 -19.65 -9.98 -25.54
CA GLY A 386 -20.98 -10.57 -25.40
C GLY A 386 -22.02 -9.54 -25.01
N GLU A 387 -22.72 -8.94 -25.97
CA GLU A 387 -23.99 -8.22 -25.70
C GLU A 387 -24.98 -9.11 -24.89
N ALA A 388 -24.85 -10.43 -25.04
CA ALA A 388 -25.59 -11.42 -24.28
C ALA A 388 -25.32 -11.35 -22.76
N GLY A 389 -24.09 -11.04 -22.32
CA GLY A 389 -23.74 -10.95 -20.90
C GLY A 389 -24.48 -9.83 -20.17
N THR A 390 -24.49 -8.63 -20.75
CA THR A 390 -25.23 -7.46 -20.24
C THR A 390 -26.72 -7.72 -20.24
N ARG A 391 -27.29 -8.14 -21.39
CA ARG A 391 -28.73 -8.43 -21.53
C ARG A 391 -29.19 -9.49 -20.54
N ASN A 392 -28.35 -10.49 -20.27
CA ASN A 392 -28.66 -11.53 -19.29
C ASN A 392 -28.66 -10.98 -17.85
N ALA A 393 -27.73 -10.08 -17.49
CA ALA A 393 -27.71 -9.45 -16.17
C ALA A 393 -28.91 -8.51 -15.97
N ASP A 394 -29.19 -7.65 -16.94
CA ASP A 394 -30.33 -6.73 -16.93
C ASP A 394 -31.65 -7.48 -16.78
N ASN A 395 -31.86 -8.53 -17.58
CA ASN A 395 -33.08 -9.35 -17.50
C ASN A 395 -33.22 -10.05 -16.14
N ARG A 396 -32.13 -10.53 -15.56
CA ARG A 396 -32.14 -11.16 -14.22
C ARG A 396 -32.53 -10.17 -13.13
N VAL A 397 -31.88 -9.00 -13.12
CA VAL A 397 -32.19 -7.94 -12.15
C VAL A 397 -33.63 -7.47 -12.32
N LYS A 398 -34.08 -7.27 -13.56
CA LYS A 398 -35.47 -6.92 -13.89
C LYS A 398 -36.46 -7.94 -13.35
N ASN A 399 -36.23 -9.23 -13.57
CA ASN A 399 -37.09 -10.30 -13.05
C ASN A 399 -37.17 -10.31 -11.51
N ILE A 400 -36.07 -10.02 -10.82
CA ILE A 400 -36.05 -9.91 -9.35
C ILE A 400 -36.86 -8.69 -8.91
N LEU A 401 -36.69 -7.55 -9.55
CA LEU A 401 -37.42 -6.33 -9.24
C LEU A 401 -38.92 -6.46 -9.53
N GLU A 402 -39.31 -7.16 -10.60
CA GLU A 402 -40.72 -7.46 -10.90
C GLU A 402 -41.37 -8.34 -9.82
N LYS A 403 -40.65 -9.36 -9.32
CA LYS A 403 -41.11 -10.18 -8.19
C LYS A 403 -41.26 -9.35 -6.91
N LEU A 404 -40.28 -8.51 -6.60
CA LEU A 404 -40.31 -7.62 -5.44
C LEU A 404 -41.49 -6.64 -5.54
N LEU A 405 -41.72 -6.04 -6.71
CA LEU A 405 -42.88 -5.16 -6.94
C LEU A 405 -44.21 -5.90 -6.77
N SER A 406 -44.30 -7.15 -7.25
CA SER A 406 -45.49 -7.99 -7.04
C SER A 406 -45.74 -8.25 -5.56
N GLN A 407 -44.71 -8.60 -4.79
CA GLN A 407 -44.81 -8.78 -3.33
C GLN A 407 -45.17 -7.46 -2.62
N GLU A 408 -44.55 -6.34 -2.99
CA GLU A 408 -44.84 -5.01 -2.45
C GLU A 408 -46.34 -4.66 -2.62
N ASN A 409 -46.89 -4.89 -3.80
CA ASN A 409 -48.30 -4.65 -4.09
C ASN A 409 -49.24 -5.55 -3.27
N LYS A 410 -48.89 -6.85 -3.11
CA LYS A 410 -49.66 -7.77 -2.26
C LYS A 410 -49.68 -7.35 -0.79
N VAL A 411 -48.52 -6.95 -0.26
CA VAL A 411 -48.41 -6.44 1.11
C VAL A 411 -49.22 -5.17 1.28
N LEU A 412 -49.19 -4.24 0.31
CA LEU A 412 -50.01 -3.02 0.32
C LEU A 412 -51.52 -3.31 0.28
N GLU A 413 -51.95 -4.31 -0.48
CA GLU A 413 -53.34 -4.73 -0.52
C GLU A 413 -53.81 -5.22 0.86
N HIS A 414 -53.07 -6.16 1.46
CA HIS A 414 -53.38 -6.68 2.79
C HIS A 414 -53.26 -5.61 3.88
N TRP A 415 -52.28 -4.72 3.77
CA TRP A 415 -52.13 -3.56 4.65
C TRP A 415 -53.39 -2.68 4.62
N THR A 416 -53.93 -2.41 3.44
CA THR A 416 -55.12 -1.58 3.24
C THR A 416 -56.36 -2.23 3.84
N GLN A 417 -56.52 -3.54 3.64
CA GLN A 417 -57.60 -4.32 4.25
C GLN A 417 -57.51 -4.28 5.78
N ARG A 418 -56.32 -4.50 6.35
CA ARG A 418 -56.09 -4.43 7.80
C ARG A 418 -56.33 -3.03 8.36
N LYS A 419 -55.89 -1.97 7.66
CA LYS A 419 -56.13 -0.57 8.05
C LYS A 419 -57.62 -0.27 8.14
N LYS A 420 -58.42 -0.69 7.16
CA LYS A 420 -59.89 -0.54 7.18
C LYS A 420 -60.50 -1.20 8.42
N ARG A 421 -60.05 -2.40 8.79
CA ARG A 421 -60.53 -3.09 10.01
C ARG A 421 -60.10 -2.38 11.30
N LEU A 422 -58.86 -1.91 11.38
CA LEU A 422 -58.37 -1.12 12.52
C LEU A 422 -59.16 0.17 12.69
N ASP A 423 -59.50 0.86 11.60
CA ASP A 423 -60.33 2.07 11.63
C ASP A 423 -61.75 1.79 12.10
N GLN A 424 -62.34 0.69 11.64
CA GLN A 424 -63.63 0.22 12.16
C GLN A 424 -63.54 -0.16 13.65
N CYS A 425 -62.43 -0.76 14.09
CA CYS A 425 -62.20 -1.04 15.51
C CYS A 425 -62.10 0.26 16.32
N GLN A 426 -61.38 1.27 15.83
CA GLN A 426 -61.26 2.57 16.50
C GLN A 426 -62.63 3.27 16.60
N GLN A 427 -63.40 3.27 15.52
CA GLN A 427 -64.77 3.79 15.49
C GLN A 427 -65.65 3.08 16.54
N PHE A 428 -65.58 1.74 16.60
CA PHE A 428 -66.32 0.96 17.59
C PHE A 428 -65.92 1.29 19.03
N VAL A 429 -64.63 1.33 19.35
CA VAL A 429 -64.17 1.59 20.73
C VAL A 429 -64.51 3.03 21.17
N LEU A 430 -64.44 4.01 20.26
CA LEU A 430 -64.89 5.39 20.53
C LEU A 430 -66.41 5.47 20.74
N PHE A 431 -67.17 4.71 19.94
CA PHE A 431 -68.62 4.58 20.10
C PHE A 431 -68.97 3.92 21.44
N GLU A 432 -68.34 2.79 21.77
CA GLU A 432 -68.50 2.07 23.03
C GLU A 432 -68.21 2.99 24.23
N ARG A 433 -67.10 3.72 24.20
CA ARG A 433 -66.76 4.70 25.25
C ARG A 433 -67.84 5.76 25.41
N SER A 434 -68.37 6.28 24.32
CA SER A 434 -69.40 7.32 24.35
C SER A 434 -70.75 6.77 24.84
N ALA A 435 -71.10 5.54 24.46
CA ALA A 435 -72.29 4.83 24.96
C ALA A 435 -72.19 4.56 26.47
N LYS A 436 -71.02 4.10 26.95
CA LYS A 436 -70.74 3.91 28.38
C LYS A 436 -70.89 5.21 29.15
N GLN A 437 -70.28 6.30 28.69
CA GLN A 437 -70.40 7.62 29.32
C GLN A 437 -71.85 8.11 29.41
N ALA A 438 -72.66 7.88 28.37
CA ALA A 438 -74.08 8.22 28.40
C ALA A 438 -74.85 7.39 29.45
N ILE A 439 -74.57 6.08 29.52
CA ILE A 439 -75.19 5.17 30.50
C ILE A 439 -74.76 5.50 31.93
N GLU A 440 -73.46 5.75 32.14
CA GLU A 440 -72.89 6.17 33.42
C GLU A 440 -73.51 7.48 33.88
N TRP A 441 -73.64 8.48 33.00
CA TRP A 441 -74.32 9.73 33.35
C TRP A 441 -75.79 9.51 33.73
N ILE A 442 -76.53 8.69 32.97
CA ILE A 442 -77.93 8.37 33.30
C ILE A 442 -78.00 7.75 34.69
N HIS A 443 -77.13 6.78 35.00
CA HIS A 443 -77.12 6.07 36.27
C HIS A 443 -76.62 6.94 37.44
N ASP A 444 -75.43 7.51 37.34
CA ASP A 444 -74.74 8.16 38.45
C ASP A 444 -75.23 9.60 38.68
N THR A 445 -75.71 10.28 37.64
CA THR A 445 -76.21 11.66 37.75
C THR A 445 -77.73 11.70 37.63
N GLY A 446 -78.29 11.10 36.58
CA GLY A 446 -79.72 11.13 36.32
C GLY A 446 -80.56 10.46 37.39
N GLU A 447 -80.30 9.17 37.65
CA GLU A 447 -81.02 8.38 38.65
C GLU A 447 -80.75 8.85 40.07
N LEU A 448 -79.51 9.23 40.36
CA LEU A 448 -79.15 9.78 41.65
C LEU A 448 -79.93 11.07 41.92
N TYR A 449 -80.04 11.97 40.95
CA TYR A 449 -80.82 13.20 41.09
C TYR A 449 -82.29 12.93 41.39
N LEU A 450 -82.94 12.06 40.60
CA LEU A 450 -84.35 11.69 40.77
C LEU A 450 -84.64 11.01 42.11
N SER A 451 -83.70 10.23 42.64
CA SER A 451 -83.86 9.54 43.92
C SER A 451 -83.61 10.44 45.15
N THR A 452 -82.72 11.43 45.02
CA THR A 452 -82.33 12.30 46.13
C THR A 452 -83.20 13.55 46.28
N HIS A 453 -83.71 14.11 45.18
CA HIS A 453 -84.43 15.40 45.19
C HIS A 453 -85.95 15.23 45.29
N THR A 454 -86.45 14.39 46.19
CA THR A 454 -87.89 14.06 46.28
C THR A 454 -88.71 14.97 47.23
N THR A 455 -88.07 15.90 47.93
CA THR A 455 -88.68 16.77 48.94
C THR A 455 -88.84 18.21 48.48
N VAL A 456 -89.96 18.86 48.84
CA VAL A 456 -90.21 20.29 48.60
C VAL A 456 -89.48 21.13 49.67
N GLY A 457 -88.91 22.28 49.29
CA GLY A 457 -88.19 23.18 50.20
C GLY A 457 -89.06 23.64 51.38
N GLN A 458 -88.47 23.70 52.59
CA GLN A 458 -89.21 24.04 53.81
C GLN A 458 -89.35 25.54 54.02
N ASN A 459 -88.49 26.34 53.37
CA ASN A 459 -88.53 27.79 53.35
C ASN A 459 -88.30 28.33 51.93
N LYS A 460 -88.50 29.65 51.76
CA LYS A 460 -88.38 30.31 50.45
C LYS A 460 -86.96 30.18 49.86
N GLU A 461 -85.94 30.29 50.70
CA GLU A 461 -84.53 30.21 50.28
C GLU A 461 -84.17 28.82 49.76
N GLU A 462 -84.53 27.76 50.50
CA GLU A 462 -84.38 26.35 50.08
C GLU A 462 -85.18 26.02 48.82
N THR A 463 -86.36 26.62 48.65
CA THR A 463 -87.16 26.44 47.44
C THR A 463 -86.49 27.09 46.22
N GLU A 464 -85.89 28.27 46.39
CA GLU A 464 -85.14 28.97 45.35
C GLU A 464 -83.84 28.22 44.99
N THR A 465 -83.13 27.64 45.96
CA THR A 465 -81.93 26.83 45.70
C THR A 465 -82.26 25.53 44.96
N LEU A 466 -83.26 24.77 45.42
CA LEU A 466 -83.72 23.54 44.74
C LEU A 466 -84.18 23.82 43.30
N LEU A 467 -84.83 24.98 43.07
CA LEU A 467 -85.25 25.41 41.74
C LEU A 467 -84.05 25.75 40.84
N SER A 468 -83.01 26.38 41.39
CA SER A 468 -81.76 26.65 40.67
C SER A 468 -81.03 25.36 40.27
N GLU A 469 -80.86 24.43 41.21
CA GLU A 469 -80.25 23.11 40.98
C GLU A 469 -81.03 22.29 39.94
N HIS A 470 -82.36 22.34 39.98
CA HIS A 470 -83.20 21.71 38.96
C HIS A 470 -83.00 22.31 37.58
N ASN A 471 -82.88 23.64 37.46
CA ASN A 471 -82.64 24.28 36.17
C ASN A 471 -81.26 23.91 35.59
N GLU A 472 -80.23 23.80 36.44
CA GLU A 472 -78.90 23.35 36.05
C GLU A 472 -78.92 21.89 35.61
N PHE A 473 -79.52 21.00 36.42
CA PHE A 473 -79.69 19.59 36.06
C PHE A 473 -80.46 19.42 34.74
N LYS A 474 -81.55 20.16 34.55
CA LYS A 474 -82.32 20.17 33.30
C LYS A 474 -81.48 20.59 32.10
N GLY A 475 -80.55 21.53 32.28
CA GLY A 475 -79.54 21.88 31.28
C GLY A 475 -78.69 20.68 30.88
N THR A 476 -78.07 20.02 31.87
CA THR A 476 -77.23 18.84 31.64
C THR A 476 -78.01 17.65 31.05
N ALA A 477 -79.26 17.44 31.47
CA ALA A 477 -80.14 16.41 30.93
C ALA A 477 -80.52 16.66 29.47
N LYS A 478 -80.69 17.93 29.08
CA LYS A 478 -80.88 18.32 27.68
C LYS A 478 -79.63 18.03 26.85
N GLU A 479 -78.44 18.29 27.37
CA GLU A 479 -77.20 17.93 26.67
C GLU A 479 -77.06 16.42 26.49
N THR A 480 -77.32 15.64 27.53
CA THR A 480 -77.30 14.17 27.44
C THR A 480 -78.35 13.66 26.43
N ARG A 481 -79.55 14.26 26.37
CA ARG A 481 -80.55 13.95 25.35
C ARG A 481 -79.98 14.09 23.94
N GLU A 482 -79.33 15.21 23.65
CA GLU A 482 -78.76 15.46 22.33
C GLU A 482 -77.57 14.51 22.06
N ARG A 483 -76.74 14.21 23.06
CA ARG A 483 -75.67 13.20 22.95
C ARG A 483 -76.23 11.80 22.61
N VAL A 484 -77.30 11.36 23.26
CA VAL A 484 -77.96 10.07 22.99
C VAL A 484 -78.55 10.04 21.58
N LYS A 485 -79.22 11.11 21.13
CA LYS A 485 -79.71 11.21 19.75
C LYS A 485 -78.57 11.10 18.73
N LEU A 486 -77.46 11.80 18.95
CA LEU A 486 -76.29 11.75 18.07
C LEU A 486 -75.65 10.34 18.07
N LEU A 487 -75.62 9.66 19.21
CA LEU A 487 -75.13 8.27 19.30
C LEU A 487 -76.00 7.32 18.48
N ILE A 488 -77.33 7.44 18.56
CA ILE A 488 -78.26 6.62 17.77
C ILE A 488 -78.03 6.87 16.27
N GLN A 489 -77.97 8.14 15.85
CA GLN A 489 -77.71 8.51 14.44
C GLN A 489 -76.37 7.98 13.94
N LEU A 490 -75.31 8.09 14.75
CA LEU A 490 -74.00 7.57 14.41
C LEU A 490 -74.04 6.05 14.24
N ALA A 491 -74.72 5.34 15.14
CA ALA A 491 -74.84 3.91 15.06
C ALA A 491 -75.63 3.44 13.83
N ASP A 492 -76.74 4.09 13.51
CA ASP A 492 -77.52 3.81 12.30
C ASP A 492 -76.63 3.97 11.05
N SER A 493 -75.86 5.06 10.98
CA SER A 493 -74.91 5.28 9.89
C SER A 493 -73.81 4.22 9.80
N LEU A 494 -73.24 3.80 10.94
CA LEU A 494 -72.22 2.76 10.98
C LEU A 494 -72.78 1.40 10.53
N VAL A 495 -73.97 1.04 11.01
CA VAL A 495 -74.65 -0.21 10.64
C VAL A 495 -75.00 -0.22 9.14
N GLU A 496 -75.57 0.86 8.62
CA GLU A 496 -75.92 0.99 7.19
C GLU A 496 -74.70 0.83 6.29
N LYS A 497 -73.55 1.35 6.72
CA LYS A 497 -72.26 1.19 6.02
C LYS A 497 -71.63 -0.20 6.15
N GLY A 498 -72.29 -1.16 6.79
CA GLY A 498 -71.79 -2.53 6.93
C GLY A 498 -70.57 -2.64 7.85
N HIS A 499 -70.58 -1.90 8.96
CA HIS A 499 -69.49 -1.91 9.93
C HIS A 499 -69.24 -3.32 10.53
N ALA A 500 -67.98 -3.72 10.71
CA ALA A 500 -67.62 -5.05 11.22
C ALA A 500 -68.28 -5.37 12.59
N HIS A 501 -68.39 -4.37 13.46
CA HIS A 501 -69.01 -4.48 14.78
C HIS A 501 -70.53 -4.15 14.80
N ALA A 502 -71.24 -4.21 13.67
CA ALA A 502 -72.64 -3.79 13.59
C ALA A 502 -73.56 -4.47 14.61
N SER A 503 -73.34 -5.76 14.92
CA SER A 503 -74.10 -6.49 15.95
C SER A 503 -73.91 -5.87 17.34
N ALA A 504 -72.66 -5.67 17.76
CA ALA A 504 -72.33 -5.09 19.06
C ALA A 504 -72.80 -3.63 19.16
N ILE A 505 -72.67 -2.84 18.08
CA ILE A 505 -73.16 -1.46 18.02
C ILE A 505 -74.67 -1.42 18.28
N LYS A 506 -75.47 -2.28 17.61
CA LYS A 506 -76.92 -2.36 17.83
C LYS A 506 -77.27 -2.69 19.29
N GLN A 507 -76.51 -3.58 19.92
CA GLN A 507 -76.71 -3.92 21.33
C GLN A 507 -76.46 -2.73 22.25
N TRP A 508 -75.36 -1.99 22.05
CA TRP A 508 -75.05 -0.78 22.80
C TRP A 508 -76.11 0.31 22.60
N VAL A 509 -76.56 0.56 21.37
CA VAL A 509 -77.63 1.52 21.08
C VAL A 509 -78.91 1.14 21.80
N ALA A 510 -79.34 -0.12 21.71
CA ALA A 510 -80.55 -0.59 22.38
C ALA A 510 -80.46 -0.41 23.90
N ALA A 511 -79.28 -0.66 24.50
CA ALA A 511 -79.05 -0.44 25.92
C ALA A 511 -79.14 1.04 26.31
N VAL A 512 -78.49 1.94 25.55
CA VAL A 512 -78.54 3.38 25.79
C VAL A 512 -79.97 3.92 25.62
N ASP A 513 -80.65 3.57 24.52
CA ASP A 513 -81.99 4.04 24.19
C ASP A 513 -83.03 3.58 25.21
N ASN A 514 -82.99 2.31 25.62
CA ASN A 514 -83.90 1.78 26.64
C ASN A 514 -83.70 2.48 27.99
N ARG A 515 -82.44 2.64 28.44
CA ARG A 515 -82.15 3.33 29.71
C ARG A 515 -82.55 4.80 29.66
N TYR A 516 -82.31 5.47 28.54
CA TYR A 516 -82.67 6.88 28.38
C TYR A 516 -84.20 7.07 28.34
N LYS A 517 -84.95 6.21 27.64
CA LYS A 517 -86.42 6.27 27.61
C LYS A 517 -87.02 6.08 29.00
N ASP A 518 -86.50 5.12 29.77
CA ASP A 518 -86.95 4.88 31.15
C ASP A 518 -86.65 6.09 32.05
N PHE A 519 -85.42 6.61 32.03
CA PHE A 519 -85.05 7.83 32.74
C PHE A 519 -85.93 9.04 32.34
N SER A 520 -86.13 9.26 31.03
CA SER A 520 -86.95 10.37 30.52
C SER A 520 -88.40 10.26 31.00
N SER A 521 -88.99 9.06 31.01
CA SER A 521 -90.35 8.86 31.50
C SER A 521 -90.48 9.17 32.99
N ARG A 522 -89.44 8.86 33.78
CA ARG A 522 -89.41 9.17 35.21
C ARG A 522 -89.15 10.66 35.48
N MET A 523 -88.30 11.30 34.68
CA MET A 523 -88.09 12.74 34.70
C MET A 523 -89.38 13.52 34.33
N ASP A 524 -90.16 13.02 33.38
CA ASP A 524 -91.45 13.64 33.01
C ASP A 524 -92.49 13.53 34.14
N LYS A 525 -92.42 12.50 35.00
CA LYS A 525 -93.26 12.38 36.21
C LYS A 525 -92.76 13.24 37.37
N TYR A 526 -91.46 13.52 37.41
CA TYR A 526 -90.84 14.35 38.43
C TYR A 526 -91.17 15.84 38.25
N ARG A 527 -91.25 16.27 36.98
CA ARG A 527 -91.70 17.61 36.58
C ARG A 527 -93.14 17.88 36.98
#